data_AF-A0A6N7M9T5-F1
#
_entry.id   AF-A0A6N7M9T5-F1
#
_cell.length_a   1.000
_cell.length_b   1.000
_cell.length_c   1.000
_cell.angle_alpha   90.00
_cell.angle_beta   90.00
_cell.angle_gamma   90.00
#
_symmetry.space_group_name_H-M   'P 1'
#
loop_
_entity.id
_entity.type
_entity.pdbx_description
1 polymer ?
#
loop_
_entity_poly.entity_id
_entity_poly.type
_entity_poly.pdbx_seq_one_letter_code
_entity_poly.pdbx_strand_id
1 'polypeptide(L)' 'MDIQAIQQIIFYVRGQKVILDFHLAELYEVETKILKQAVRRNIERFPDDFMF' A
#
# COMPACT_ATOMS: atom_id res chain seq x y z
N MET A 1 1.34 13.66 -3.84
CA MET A 1 1.49 13.75 -2.37
C MET A 1 2.91 14.20 -2.03
N ASP A 2 3.10 15.09 -1.04
CA ASP A 2 4.44 15.49 -0.58
C ASP A 2 5.00 14.48 0.45
N ILE A 3 6.32 14.44 0.64
CA ILE A 3 7.04 13.52 1.54
C ILE A 3 6.47 13.57 2.96
N GLN A 4 6.09 14.77 3.44
CA GLN A 4 5.52 14.95 4.78
C GLN A 4 4.19 14.21 4.94
N ALA A 5 3.35 14.19 3.91
CA ALA A 5 2.07 13.50 3.95
C ALA A 5 2.25 11.97 3.89
N ILE A 6 3.28 11.47 3.19
CA ILE A 6 3.63 10.05 3.18
C ILE A 6 4.03 9.58 4.60
N GLN A 7 4.76 10.40 5.35
CA GLN A 7 5.15 10.04 6.72
C GLN A 7 3.95 9.89 7.66
N GLN A 8 2.85 10.61 7.43
CA GLN A 8 1.65 10.57 8.27
C GLN A 8 0.82 9.30 8.07
N ILE A 9 1.00 8.59 6.95
CA ILE A 9 0.25 7.39 6.59
C ILE A 9 1.06 6.09 6.80
N ILE A 10 2.27 6.20 7.36
CA ILE A 10 3.10 5.05 7.75
C ILE A 10 2.83 4.73 9.22
N PHE A 11 2.34 3.52 9.46
CA PHE A 11 2.03 3.01 10.80
C PHE A 11 3.06 1.99 11.26
N TYR A 12 3.24 1.85 12.58
CA TYR A 12 4.01 0.75 13.16
C TYR A 12 3.07 -0.31 13.70
N VAL A 13 3.09 -1.49 13.10
CA VAL A 13 2.30 -2.65 13.53
C VAL A 13 3.26 -3.80 13.79
N ARG A 14 3.25 -4.33 15.02
CA ARG A 14 4.11 -5.47 15.43
C ARG A 14 5.60 -5.29 15.09
N GLY A 15 6.11 -4.05 15.18
CA GLY A 15 7.50 -3.72 14.87
C GLY A 15 7.81 -3.50 13.39
N GLN A 16 6.81 -3.55 12.50
CA GLN A 16 6.96 -3.29 11.07
C GLN A 16 6.28 -1.99 10.66
N LYS A 17 6.89 -1.28 9.69
CA LYS A 17 6.28 -0.12 9.05
C LYS A 17 5.29 -0.61 7.99
N VAL A 18 4.04 -0.18 8.08
CA VAL A 18 2.96 -0.58 7.16
C VAL A 18 2.21 0.65 6.66
N ILE A 19 1.74 0.59 5.42
CA ILE A 19 0.78 1.55 4.85
C ILE A 19 -0.52 0.79 4.62
N LEU A 20 -1.64 1.38 5.04
CA LEU A 20 -2.95 0.79 4.83
C LEU A 20 -3.35 0.86 3.35
N ASP A 21 -4.08 -0.14 2.89
CA ASP A 21 -4.43 -0.32 1.47
C ASP A 21 -5.17 0.88 0.85
N PHE A 22 -6.00 1.58 1.62
CA PHE A 22 -6.70 2.79 1.16
C PHE A 22 -5.76 3.98 0.96
N HIS A 23 -4.77 4.18 1.84
CA HIS A 23 -3.74 5.21 1.64
C HIS A 23 -2.82 4.86 0.49
N LEU A 24 -2.50 3.58 0.32
CA LEU A 24 -1.72 3.11 -0.82
C LEU A 24 -2.47 3.34 -2.14
N ALA A 25 -3.79 3.11 -2.15
CA ALA A 25 -4.63 3.37 -3.31
C ALA A 25 -4.70 4.88 -3.65
N GLU A 26 -4.80 5.74 -2.64
CA GLU A 26 -4.73 7.20 -2.78
C GLU A 26 -3.39 7.65 -3.37
N LEU A 27 -2.26 7.06 -2.92
CA LEU A 27 -0.93 7.35 -3.48
C LEU A 27 -0.81 7.02 -4.97
N TYR A 28 -1.49 5.97 -5.42
CA TYR A 28 -1.54 5.56 -6.81
C TYR A 28 -2.70 6.18 -7.59
N GLU A 29 -3.49 7.05 -6.97
CA GLU A 29 -4.67 7.71 -7.56
C GLU A 29 -5.67 6.71 -8.16
N VAL A 30 -5.85 5.57 -7.49
CA VAL A 30 -6.78 4.50 -7.88
C VAL A 30 -7.73 4.15 -6.75
N GLU A 31 -8.84 3.51 -7.07
CA GLU A 31 -9.69 2.90 -6.05
C GLU A 31 -9.01 1.68 -5.41
N THR A 32 -9.22 1.48 -4.11
CA THR A 32 -8.69 0.31 -3.37
C THR A 32 -9.04 -1.03 -4.02
N LYS A 33 -10.23 -1.13 -4.63
CA LYS A 33 -10.65 -2.33 -5.37
C LYS A 33 -9.76 -2.60 -6.58
N ILE A 34 -9.41 -1.56 -7.33
CA ILE A 34 -8.55 -1.66 -8.52
C ILE A 34 -7.12 -2.04 -8.11
N LEU A 35 -6.60 -1.43 -7.04
CA LEU A 35 -5.30 -1.82 -6.47
C LEU A 35 -5.27 -3.31 -6.09
N LYS A 36 -6.24 -3.78 -5.29
CA LYS A 36 -6.33 -5.19 -4.90
C LYS A 36 -6.44 -6.12 -6.10
N GLN A 37 -7.20 -5.74 -7.12
CA GLN A 37 -7.35 -6.53 -8.34
C GLN A 37 -6.03 -6.61 -9.12
N ALA A 38 -5.31 -5.49 -9.27
CA ALA A 38 -4.02 -5.44 -9.96
C ALA A 38 -2.98 -6.32 -9.27
N VAL A 39 -2.90 -6.25 -7.93
CA VAL A 39 -1.94 -7.04 -7.15
C VAL A 39 -2.26 -8.53 -7.24
N ARG A 40 -3.53 -8.93 -7.03
CA ARG A 40 -3.93 -10.35 -7.12
C ARG A 40 -3.66 -10.97 -8.50
N ARG A 41 -3.83 -10.21 -9.58
CA ARG A 41 -3.57 -10.68 -10.95
C ARG A 41 -2.09 -10.80 -11.28
N ASN A 42 -1.24 -10.10 -10.54
CA ASN A 42 0.18 -9.96 -10.83
C ASN A 42 1.03 -10.27 -9.59
N ILE A 43 0.58 -11.18 -8.72
CA ILE A 43 1.17 -11.37 -7.39
C ILE A 43 2.67 -11.71 -7.47
N GLU A 44 3.08 -12.44 -8.51
CA GLU A 44 4.47 -12.79 -8.82
C GLU A 44 5.37 -11.58 -9.10
N ARG A 45 4.81 -10.41 -9.39
CA ARG A 45 5.55 -9.16 -9.63
C ARG A 45 5.79 -8.35 -8.35
N PHE A 46 5.19 -8.74 -7.23
CA PHE A 46 5.32 -8.05 -5.96
C PHE A 46 6.20 -8.85 -5.00
N PRO A 47 6.97 -8.18 -4.12
CA PRO A 47 7.64 -8.84 -3.02
C PRO A 47 6.68 -9.62 -2.11
N ASP A 48 7.15 -10.69 -1.48
CA ASP A 48 6.36 -11.52 -0.56
C ASP A 48 5.85 -10.75 0.68
N ASP A 49 6.49 -9.62 1.00
CA ASP A 49 6.15 -8.73 2.12
C ASP A 49 5.34 -7.48 1.70
N PHE A 50 4.86 -7.44 0.45
CA PHE A 50 4.12 -6.29 -0.07
C PHE A 50 2.70 -6.16 0.51
N MET A 51 2.03 -7.28 0.78
CA MET A 51 0.72 -7.33 1.44
C MET A 51 0.71 -8.48 2.44
N PHE A 52 0.10 -8.24 3.60
CA PHE A 52 -0.08 -9.20 4.69
C PHE A 52 -1.56 -9.51 4.92
#